data_AF-A0A3A6MWK3-F1
#
_entry.id   AF-A0A3A6MWK3-F1
#
_cell.length_a   1.000
_cell.length_b   1.000
_cell.length_c   1.000
_cell.angle_alpha   90.00
_cell.angle_beta   90.00
_cell.angle_gamma   90.00
#
_symmetry.space_group_name_H-M   'P 1'
#
loop_
_entity.id
_entity.type
_entity.pdbx_description
1 polymer ?
#
loop_
_entity_poly.entity_id
_entity_poly.type
_entity_poly.pdbx_seq_one_letter_code
_entity_poly.pdbx_strand_id
1 'polypeptide(L)'
;MHELDRLVLLANLAEEHCELNHGPKTSHLKLPAVDYLVQPFGYSMSDIEEVSVREVVVPVCIDCAGALQGNDWTLLYCFECNSSQWISRRFARLRYRHNVLWLRGCPECSGEFGGLYFSDVKALVDAPLFLTRLQDIAAA
;
A
#
# COMPACT_ATOMS: atom_id res chain seq x y z
N MET A 1 -8.15 10.22 6.53
CA MET A 1 -7.89 11.41 5.69
C MET A 1 -9.03 12.39 5.81
N HIS A 2 -8.76 13.67 6.04
CA HIS A 2 -9.77 14.72 5.84
C HIS A 2 -9.88 15.08 4.34
N GLU A 3 -10.99 15.69 3.91
CA GLU A 3 -11.20 16.08 2.50
C GLU A 3 -10.14 17.06 1.98
N LEU A 4 -9.64 17.97 2.84
CA LEU A 4 -8.58 18.89 2.49
C LEU A 4 -7.26 18.18 2.21
N ASP A 5 -6.89 17.18 3.01
CA ASP A 5 -5.67 16.38 2.80
C ASP A 5 -5.73 15.65 1.44
N ARG A 6 -6.91 15.12 1.07
CA ARG A 6 -7.14 14.49 -0.24
C ARG A 6 -6.94 15.46 -1.39
N LEU A 7 -7.51 16.66 -1.30
CA LEU A 7 -7.39 17.69 -2.34
C LEU A 7 -5.93 18.14 -2.52
N VAL A 8 -5.18 18.29 -1.42
CA VAL A 8 -3.76 18.63 -1.46
C VAL A 8 -2.95 17.52 -2.14
N LEU A 9 -3.19 16.25 -1.77
CA LEU A 9 -2.52 15.11 -2.40
C LEU A 9 -2.79 15.03 -3.91
N LEU A 10 -4.05 15.18 -4.32
CA LEU A 10 -4.41 15.18 -5.75
C LEU A 10 -3.77 16.34 -6.52
N ALA A 11 -3.60 17.51 -5.89
CA ALA A 11 -2.91 18.65 -6.51
C ALA A 11 -1.40 18.43 -6.65
N ASN A 12 -0.78 17.68 -5.72
CA ASN A 12 0.68 17.46 -5.69
C ASN A 12 1.16 16.34 -6.63
N LEU A 13 0.28 15.45 -7.10
CA LEU A 13 0.63 14.29 -7.91
C LEU A 13 1.49 14.62 -9.14
N ALA A 14 1.36 15.82 -9.71
CA ALA A 14 2.07 16.26 -10.91
C ALA A 14 3.61 16.30 -10.77
N GLU A 15 4.13 16.47 -9.55
CA GLU A 15 5.57 16.52 -9.28
C GLU A 15 6.09 15.24 -8.59
N GLU A 16 5.19 14.32 -8.27
CA GLU A 16 5.48 13.10 -7.52
C GLU A 16 5.94 11.95 -8.42
N HIS A 17 6.74 11.08 -7.83
CA HIS A 17 7.29 9.90 -8.50
C HIS A 17 6.97 8.65 -7.71
N CYS A 18 6.87 7.51 -8.40
CA CYS A 18 6.57 6.23 -7.76
C CYS A 18 7.65 5.87 -6.72
N GLU A 19 7.20 5.57 -5.51
CA GLU A 19 8.07 5.18 -4.39
C GLU A 19 8.17 3.67 -4.21
N LEU A 20 7.48 2.89 -5.03
CA LEU A 20 7.60 1.43 -5.00
C LEU A 20 8.90 0.95 -5.66
N ASN A 21 9.37 -0.21 -5.21
CA ASN A 21 10.54 -0.85 -5.76
C ASN A 21 10.22 -1.43 -7.15
N HIS A 22 11.01 -1.10 -8.17
CA HIS A 22 10.84 -1.61 -9.55
C HIS A 22 11.87 -2.69 -9.92
N GLY A 23 12.58 -3.22 -8.92
CA GLY A 23 13.55 -4.30 -9.07
C GLY A 23 15.02 -3.86 -9.02
N PRO A 24 15.94 -4.79 -9.29
CA PRO A 24 17.37 -4.50 -9.22
C PRO A 24 17.79 -3.42 -10.20
N LYS A 25 18.65 -2.50 -9.75
CA LYS A 25 19.23 -1.42 -10.56
C LYS A 25 18.22 -0.39 -11.07
N THR A 26 17.02 -0.30 -10.51
CA THR A 26 16.01 0.69 -10.93
C THR A 26 15.84 1.85 -9.95
N SER A 27 16.62 1.90 -8.86
CA SER A 27 16.50 2.94 -7.82
C SER A 27 16.73 4.37 -8.31
N HIS A 28 17.37 4.53 -9.46
CA HIS A 28 17.62 5.82 -10.10
C HIS A 28 16.47 6.27 -11.02
N LEU A 29 15.51 5.38 -11.32
CA LEU A 29 14.38 5.71 -12.19
C LEU A 29 13.42 6.65 -11.46
N LYS A 30 13.04 7.71 -12.15
CA LYS A 30 12.02 8.66 -11.72
C LYS A 30 10.77 8.44 -12.58
N LEU A 31 9.91 7.52 -12.16
CA LEU A 31 8.67 7.19 -12.86
C LEU A 31 7.55 8.07 -12.31
N PRO A 32 6.83 8.85 -13.14
CA PRO A 32 5.75 9.71 -12.66
C PRO A 32 4.67 8.92 -11.93
N ALA A 33 4.20 9.47 -10.81
CA ALA A 33 3.06 8.93 -10.09
C ALA A 33 1.76 9.25 -10.84
N VAL A 34 0.81 8.32 -10.82
CA VAL A 34 -0.54 8.49 -11.40
C VAL A 34 -1.64 8.33 -10.37
N ASP A 35 -1.31 7.83 -9.18
CA ASP A 35 -2.22 7.72 -8.05
C ASP A 35 -1.40 7.56 -6.75
N TYR A 36 -2.11 7.47 -5.62
CA TYR A 36 -1.53 7.05 -4.35
C TYR A 36 -2.20 5.76 -3.86
N LEU A 37 -1.39 4.80 -3.44
CA LEU A 37 -1.83 3.67 -2.62
C LEU A 37 -1.99 4.16 -1.18
N VAL A 38 -3.17 3.95 -0.60
CA VAL A 38 -3.51 4.46 0.73
C VAL A 38 -3.85 3.30 1.66
N GLN A 39 -3.23 3.28 2.84
CA GLN A 39 -3.55 2.32 3.89
C GLN A 39 -3.68 3.03 5.24
N PRO A 40 -4.86 3.00 5.87
CA PRO A 40 -5.02 3.40 7.26
C PRO A 40 -4.13 2.54 8.16
N PHE A 41 -3.41 3.18 9.06
CA PHE A 41 -2.52 2.55 10.03
C PHE A 41 -2.81 3.06 11.43
N GLY A 42 -3.03 2.12 12.34
CA GLY A 42 -3.56 2.39 13.66
C GLY A 42 -3.09 1.41 14.73
N TYR A 43 -3.68 1.55 15.91
CA TYR A 43 -3.57 0.59 16.99
C TYR A 43 -4.95 0.09 17.40
N SER A 44 -5.02 -1.17 17.80
CA SER A 44 -6.23 -1.77 18.37
C SER A 44 -6.36 -1.31 19.82
N MET A 45 -7.48 -0.67 20.17
CA MET A 45 -7.87 -0.38 21.55
C MET A 45 -8.54 -1.59 22.20
N SER A 46 -9.17 -2.45 21.39
CA SER A 46 -9.76 -3.74 21.78
C SER A 46 -9.79 -4.67 20.57
N ASP A 47 -10.26 -5.91 20.75
CA ASP A 47 -10.44 -6.89 19.65
C ASP A 47 -11.42 -6.42 18.56
N ILE A 48 -12.18 -5.34 18.81
CA ILE A 48 -13.27 -4.85 17.95
C ILE A 48 -13.07 -3.38 17.55
N GLU A 49 -12.19 -2.64 18.24
CA GLU A 49 -12.03 -1.20 18.04
C GLU A 49 -10.60 -0.88 17.62
N GLU A 50 -10.45 -0.47 16.37
CA GLU A 50 -9.18 -0.04 15.79
C GLU A 50 -9.18 1.48 15.59
N VAL A 51 -8.24 2.16 16.21
CA VAL A 51 -8.04 3.60 16.05
C VAL A 51 -6.98 3.82 14.98
N SER A 52 -7.42 4.18 13.77
CA SER A 52 -6.54 4.62 12.69
C SER A 52 -6.05 6.04 12.98
N VAL A 53 -4.85 6.15 13.54
CA VAL A 53 -4.26 7.45 13.94
C VAL A 53 -3.56 8.15 12.78
N ARG A 54 -3.18 7.37 11.75
CA ARG A 54 -2.38 7.84 10.61
C ARG A 54 -2.74 7.04 9.35
N GLU A 55 -2.40 7.59 8.20
CA GLU A 55 -2.50 6.90 6.92
C GLU A 55 -1.12 6.85 6.28
N VAL A 56 -0.82 5.72 5.68
CA VAL A 56 0.33 5.57 4.80
C VAL A 56 -0.15 5.84 3.39
N VAL A 57 0.52 6.78 2.72
CA VAL A 57 0.18 7.26 1.39
C VAL A 57 1.43 7.09 0.54
N VAL A 58 1.36 6.23 -0.48
CA VAL A 58 2.51 5.86 -1.31
C VAL A 58 2.21 6.23 -2.76
N PRO A 59 2.95 7.17 -3.39
CA PRO A 59 2.77 7.48 -4.80
C PRO A 59 3.14 6.28 -5.67
N VAL A 60 2.30 5.98 -6.66
CA VAL A 60 2.47 4.82 -7.54
C VAL A 60 2.40 5.21 -9.02
N CYS A 61 3.29 4.65 -9.84
CA CYS A 61 3.22 4.79 -11.30
C CYS A 61 2.13 3.90 -11.90
N ILE A 62 1.87 4.10 -13.19
CA ILE A 62 0.85 3.34 -13.93
C ILE A 62 1.09 1.83 -13.92
N ASP A 63 2.34 1.39 -14.02
CA ASP A 63 2.68 -0.04 -14.04
C ASP A 63 2.43 -0.69 -12.69
N CYS A 64 2.82 -0.02 -11.60
CA CYS A 64 2.55 -0.50 -10.24
C CYS A 64 1.05 -0.52 -9.93
N ALA A 65 0.31 0.53 -10.32
CA ALA A 65 -1.13 0.57 -10.16
C ALA A 65 -1.81 -0.57 -10.93
N GLY A 66 -1.39 -0.84 -12.16
CA GLY A 66 -1.86 -1.96 -12.96
C GLY A 66 -1.54 -3.32 -12.33
N ALA A 67 -0.30 -3.51 -11.84
CA ALA A 67 0.10 -4.75 -11.18
C ALA A 67 -0.71 -5.05 -9.92
N LEU A 68 -1.04 -4.02 -9.13
CA LEU A 68 -1.88 -4.11 -7.93
C LEU A 68 -3.36 -4.41 -8.23
N GLN A 69 -3.83 -4.14 -9.45
CA GLN A 69 -5.18 -4.48 -9.87
C GLN A 69 -5.27 -5.86 -10.53
N GLY A 70 -4.14 -6.39 -10.99
CA GLY A 70 -4.02 -7.72 -11.55
C GLY A 70 -3.96 -8.84 -10.51
N ASN A 71 -3.83 -10.07 -11.00
CA ASN A 71 -3.75 -11.28 -10.16
C ASN A 71 -2.37 -11.94 -10.14
N ASP A 72 -1.39 -11.36 -10.82
CA ASP A 72 -0.07 -11.97 -11.00
C ASP A 72 0.93 -11.61 -9.90
N TRP A 73 0.68 -10.51 -9.19
CA TRP A 73 1.62 -9.91 -8.27
C TRP A 73 1.03 -9.70 -6.87
N THR A 74 1.89 -9.69 -5.88
CA THR A 74 1.58 -9.25 -4.52
C THR A 74 2.67 -8.32 -4.05
N LEU A 75 2.29 -7.16 -3.56
CA LEU A 75 3.20 -6.19 -2.96
C LEU A 75 3.35 -6.49 -1.47
N LEU A 76 4.56 -6.74 -1.00
CA LEU A 76 4.89 -6.59 0.41
C LEU A 76 5.32 -5.16 0.67
N TYR A 77 4.78 -4.53 1.70
CA TYR A 77 5.14 -3.17 2.10
C TYR A 77 5.40 -3.10 3.60
N CYS A 78 6.54 -2.54 4.01
CA CYS A 78 6.92 -2.39 5.41
C CYS A 78 6.65 -0.98 5.93
N PHE A 79 5.85 -0.85 7.00
CA PHE A 79 5.57 0.45 7.60
C PHE A 79 6.75 1.07 8.35
N GLU A 80 7.68 0.26 8.85
CA GLU A 80 8.83 0.78 9.62
C GLU A 80 9.90 1.43 8.74
N CYS A 81 10.23 0.84 7.58
CA CYS A 81 11.28 1.36 6.70
C CYS A 81 10.78 1.84 5.34
N ASN A 82 9.47 1.79 5.08
CA ASN A 82 8.85 2.12 3.79
C ASN A 82 9.42 1.31 2.61
N SER A 83 10.07 0.18 2.89
CA SER A 83 10.55 -0.71 1.83
C SER A 83 9.39 -1.49 1.23
N SER A 84 9.51 -1.76 -0.06
CA SER A 84 8.55 -2.55 -0.81
C SER A 84 9.22 -3.65 -1.62
N GLN A 85 8.52 -4.77 -1.75
CA GLN A 85 8.98 -5.92 -2.51
C GLN A 85 7.83 -6.58 -3.26
N TRP A 86 8.04 -6.86 -4.54
CA TRP A 86 7.08 -7.57 -5.36
C TRP A 86 7.32 -9.07 -5.32
N ILE A 87 6.23 -9.82 -5.11
CA ILE A 87 6.18 -11.27 -5.22
C ILE A 87 5.40 -11.62 -6.48
N SER A 88 6.05 -12.36 -7.38
CA SER A 88 5.34 -13.01 -8.49
C SER A 88 4.59 -14.22 -7.96
N ARG A 89 3.26 -14.19 -8.03
CA ARG A 89 2.42 -15.31 -7.55
C ARG A 89 2.66 -16.59 -8.35
N ARG A 90 3.03 -16.47 -9.62
CA ARG A 90 3.35 -17.60 -10.50
C ARG A 90 4.54 -18.42 -9.99
N PHE A 91 5.53 -17.78 -9.39
CA PHE A 91 6.77 -18.43 -8.92
C PHE A 91 6.84 -18.58 -7.39
N ALA A 92 5.81 -18.10 -6.69
CA ALA A 92 5.73 -18.17 -5.24
C ALA A 92 5.56 -19.61 -4.74
N ARG A 93 6.26 -19.95 -3.65
CA ARG A 93 6.07 -21.23 -2.94
C ARG A 93 4.77 -21.27 -2.13
N LEU A 94 4.24 -20.10 -1.79
CA LEU A 94 3.02 -19.92 -1.02
C LEU A 94 1.92 -19.33 -1.91
N ARG A 95 0.66 -19.60 -1.55
CA ARG A 95 -0.50 -19.02 -2.25
C ARG A 95 -0.84 -17.67 -1.63
N TYR A 96 -0.49 -16.60 -2.33
CA TYR A 96 -0.85 -15.24 -1.98
C TYR A 96 -2.21 -14.88 -2.60
N ARG A 97 -3.16 -14.42 -1.78
CA ARG A 97 -4.50 -13.99 -2.24
C ARG A 97 -4.65 -12.48 -2.30
N HIS A 98 -4.05 -11.77 -1.35
CA HIS A 98 -4.11 -10.31 -1.27
C HIS A 98 -3.15 -9.65 -2.25
N ASN A 99 -3.55 -8.54 -2.86
CA ASN A 99 -2.69 -7.77 -3.79
C ASN A 99 -1.62 -6.96 -3.03
N VAL A 100 -1.89 -6.60 -1.78
CA VAL A 100 -0.93 -5.97 -0.87
C VAL A 100 -0.91 -6.72 0.46
N LEU A 101 0.29 -6.94 0.99
CA LEU A 101 0.55 -7.45 2.32
C LEU A 101 1.33 -6.38 3.09
N TRP A 102 0.66 -5.76 4.04
CA TRP A 102 1.23 -4.73 4.90
C TRP A 102 1.95 -5.38 6.08
N LEU A 103 3.20 -4.99 6.31
CA LEU A 103 4.03 -5.46 7.42
C LEU A 103 4.15 -4.36 8.46
N ARG A 104 3.98 -4.72 9.75
CA ARG A 104 4.33 -3.81 10.84
C ARG A 104 5.82 -3.49 10.81
N GLY A 105 6.64 -4.53 10.67
CA GLY A 105 8.09 -4.44 10.46
C GLY A 105 8.57 -5.63 9.64
N CYS A 106 9.54 -5.41 8.75
CA CYS A 106 10.16 -6.48 7.97
C CYS A 106 11.33 -7.12 8.76
N PRO A 107 11.82 -8.30 8.33
CA PRO A 107 12.95 -8.96 8.98
C PRO A 107 14.22 -8.11 9.07
N GLU A 108 14.42 -7.18 8.13
CA GLU A 108 15.56 -6.26 8.17
C GLU A 108 15.41 -5.21 9.28
N CYS A 109 14.19 -4.80 9.62
CA CYS A 109 13.93 -3.79 10.64
C CYS A 109 13.98 -4.35 12.06
N SER A 110 13.36 -5.51 12.28
CA SER A 110 13.12 -6.04 13.64
C SER A 110 13.96 -7.28 13.98
N GLY A 111 14.76 -7.79 13.03
CA GLY A 111 15.53 -9.04 13.22
C GLY A 111 14.69 -10.32 13.21
N GLU A 112 13.36 -10.18 13.29
CA GLU A 112 12.37 -11.23 13.16
C GLU A 112 11.19 -10.77 12.29
N PHE A 113 10.22 -11.65 12.00
CA PHE A 113 9.04 -11.24 11.25
C PHE A 113 8.05 -10.52 12.18
N GLY A 114 7.92 -9.20 12.05
CA GLY A 114 7.04 -8.36 12.88
C GLY A 114 5.53 -8.55 12.67
N GLY A 115 5.12 -9.57 11.90
CA GLY A 115 3.73 -9.89 11.63
C GLY A 115 3.11 -9.14 10.45
N LEU A 116 1.99 -9.68 9.96
CA LEU A 116 1.13 -9.01 8.98
C LEU A 116 0.23 -8.01 9.72
N TYR A 117 0.07 -6.82 9.14
CA TYR A 117 -0.93 -5.87 9.56
C TYR A 117 -2.24 -6.16 8.82
N PHE A 118 -3.20 -6.77 9.53
CA PHE A 118 -4.58 -6.91 9.09
C PHE A 118 -5.43 -5.92 9.87
N SER A 119 -6.06 -4.97 9.19
CA SER A 119 -7.23 -4.28 9.74
C SER A 119 -8.45 -5.14 9.43
N ASP A 120 -8.81 -6.01 10.38
CA ASP A 120 -9.69 -7.17 10.19
C ASP A 120 -11.12 -6.85 9.71
N VAL A 121 -11.52 -5.58 9.62
CA VAL A 121 -12.88 -5.19 9.24
C VAL A 121 -13.00 -4.74 7.77
N LYS A 122 -11.90 -4.30 7.13
CA LYS A 122 -11.88 -3.93 5.69
C LYS A 122 -11.10 -4.90 4.81
N ALA A 123 -10.31 -5.80 5.40
CA ALA A 123 -9.59 -6.86 4.68
C ALA A 123 -10.50 -7.84 3.92
N LEU A 124 -11.82 -7.81 4.15
CA LEU A 124 -12.83 -8.50 3.33
C LEU A 124 -12.97 -7.92 1.91
N VAL A 125 -12.54 -6.68 1.69
CA VAL A 125 -12.49 -6.05 0.37
C VAL A 125 -11.04 -6.12 -0.10
N ASP A 126 -10.69 -7.23 -0.76
CA ASP A 126 -9.35 -7.60 -1.28
C ASP A 126 -8.71 -6.62 -2.28
N ALA A 127 -9.29 -5.42 -2.46
CA ALA A 127 -8.86 -4.45 -3.45
C ALA A 127 -7.94 -3.38 -2.82
N PRO A 128 -6.75 -3.11 -3.40
CA PRO A 128 -5.92 -1.99 -2.97
C PRO A 128 -6.69 -0.68 -3.11
N LEU A 129 -6.59 0.16 -2.07
CA LEU A 129 -7.25 1.45 -2.04
C LEU A 129 -6.35 2.49 -2.72
N PHE A 130 -6.81 2.97 -3.86
CA PHE A 130 -6.21 4.09 -4.57
C PHE A 130 -6.93 5.39 -4.20
N LEU A 131 -6.20 6.50 -4.11
CA LEU A 131 -6.76 7.80 -3.72
C LEU A 131 -7.91 8.22 -4.64
N THR A 132 -7.77 8.04 -5.95
CA THR A 132 -8.83 8.39 -6.93
C THR A 132 -10.13 7.62 -6.71
N ARG A 133 -10.04 6.36 -6.22
CA ARG A 133 -11.20 5.49 -5.97
C ARG A 133 -11.90 5.74 -4.63
N LEU A 134 -11.34 6.60 -3.78
CA LEU A 134 -12.00 7.02 -2.54
C LEU A 134 -13.14 8.01 -2.78
N GLN A 135 -13.32 8.53 -4.00
CA GLN A 135 -14.44 9.39 -4.40
C GLN A 135 -15.78 8.65 -4.41
N ASP A 136 -15.80 7.39 -4.83
CA ASP A 136 -17.03 6.62 -5.01
C ASP A 136 -17.62 6.11 -3.67
N ILE A 137 -16.80 5.98 -2.62
CA ILE A 137 -17.22 5.45 -1.32
C ILE A 137 -17.82 6.56 -0.43
N ALA A 138 -17.45 7.83 -0.63
CA ALA A 138 -18.01 8.95 0.13
C ALA A 138 -19.35 9.45 -0.45
N ALA A 139 -19.71 9.03 -1.66
CA ALA A 139 -20.93 9.40 -2.36
C ALA A 139 -22.03 8.32 -2.34
N ALA A 140 -21.78 7.19 -1.67
CA ALA A 140 -22.70 6.05 -1.50
C ALA A 140 -23.11 5.91 -0.03
#